data_AF-A0A6M5YJZ5-F1
#
_entry.id   AF-A0A6M5YJZ5-F1
#
_cell.length_a   1.000
_cell.length_b   1.000
_cell.length_c   1.000
_cell.angle_alpha   90.00
_cell.angle_beta   90.00
_cell.angle_gamma   90.00
#
_symmetry.space_group_name_H-M   'P 1'
#
loop_
_entity.id
_entity.type
_entity.pdbx_description
1 polymer ?
#
loop_
_entity_poly.entity_id
_entity_poly.type
_entity_poly.pdbx_seq_one_letter_code
_entity_poly.pdbx_strand_id
1 'polypeptide(L)'
;MVETTFQTCPRCGKALEAGFAHKAPGLSFVAPDKLQHFIFLDEDVAKSGLSKLLPSAAAFFRSYLCRSCELYLIDYSAALDRTQAKQAARSMTAGT
;
A
#
# COMPACT_ATOMS: atom_id res chain seq x y z
N MET A 1 6.23 12.57 -13.39
CA MET A 1 6.77 12.48 -12.01
C MET A 1 7.55 11.18 -11.93
N VAL A 2 8.76 11.19 -11.39
CA VAL A 2 9.63 10.00 -11.30
C VAL A 2 9.12 9.13 -10.16
N GLU A 3 8.62 7.94 -10.50
CA GLU A 3 8.17 6.94 -9.55
C GLU A 3 9.39 6.42 -8.76
N THR A 4 9.53 6.84 -7.51
CA THR A 4 10.68 6.42 -6.69
C THR A 4 10.37 5.06 -6.09
N THR A 5 11.00 4.02 -6.63
CA THR A 5 10.84 2.65 -6.11
C THR A 5 12.05 2.30 -5.25
N PHE A 6 11.85 2.18 -3.94
CA PHE A 6 12.89 1.69 -3.04
C PHE A 6 13.12 0.19 -3.27
N GLN A 7 14.33 -0.20 -3.67
CA GLN A 7 14.67 -1.61 -3.91
C GLN A 7 15.46 -2.24 -2.76
N THR A 8 16.30 -1.46 -2.07
CA THR A 8 17.21 -1.95 -1.03
C THR A 8 17.02 -1.22 0.30
N CYS A 9 17.21 -1.95 1.39
CA CYS A 9 17.08 -1.45 2.74
C CYS A 9 18.26 -0.51 3.05
N PRO A 10 18.01 0.75 3.49
CA PRO A 10 19.08 1.70 3.78
C PRO A 10 19.92 1.30 5.01
N ARG A 11 19.44 0.36 5.85
CA ARG A 11 20.17 -0.11 7.04
C ARG A 11 21.10 -1.29 6.76
N CYS A 12 20.68 -2.24 5.93
CA CYS A 12 21.42 -3.50 5.73
C CYS A 12 21.70 -3.87 4.26
N GLY A 13 21.26 -3.06 3.29
CA GLY A 13 21.46 -3.29 1.86
C GLY A 13 20.63 -4.44 1.26
N LYS A 14 19.93 -5.24 2.06
CA LYS A 14 19.07 -6.33 1.57
C LYS A 14 17.87 -5.81 0.77
N ALA A 15 17.33 -6.65 -0.10
CA ALA A 15 16.11 -6.35 -0.84
C ALA A 15 14.93 -6.04 0.09
N LEU A 16 14.13 -5.05 -0.32
CA LEU A 16 12.88 -4.69 0.35
C LEU A 16 11.70 -5.46 -0.24
N GLU A 17 10.76 -5.84 0.62
CA GLU A 17 9.47 -6.38 0.19
C GLU A 17 8.53 -5.21 -0.14
N ALA A 18 8.15 -5.08 -1.41
CA ALA A 18 7.24 -4.03 -1.86
C ALA A 18 5.78 -4.40 -1.55
N GLY A 19 5.00 -3.40 -1.16
CA GLY A 19 3.57 -3.53 -0.88
C GLY A 19 2.90 -2.18 -0.70
N PHE A 20 1.85 -2.14 0.10
CA PHE A 20 1.01 -0.95 0.27
C PHE A 20 0.71 -0.66 1.73
N ALA A 21 0.59 0.63 2.07
CA ALA A 21 0.03 1.12 3.32
C ALA A 21 -1.33 1.75 3.05
N HIS A 22 -2.29 1.57 3.95
CA HIS A 22 -3.58 2.25 3.85
C HIS A 22 -3.62 3.50 4.75
N LYS A 23 -4.42 4.50 4.36
CA LYS A 23 -4.61 5.74 5.12
C LYS A 23 -5.42 5.55 6.42
N ALA A 24 -6.18 4.46 6.55
CA ALA A 24 -6.91 4.13 7.78
C ALA A 24 -5.94 3.73 8.92
N PRO A 25 -6.35 3.76 10.20
CA PRO A 25 -5.44 3.96 11.33
C PRO A 25 -4.51 2.78 11.68
N GLY A 26 -4.56 1.68 10.93
CA GLY A 26 -3.62 0.59 11.07
C GLY A 26 -2.55 0.68 9.98
N LEU A 27 -1.33 1.09 10.36
CA LEU A 27 -0.08 1.05 9.58
C LEU A 27 0.31 -0.39 9.17
N SER A 28 -0.60 -1.10 8.52
CA SER A 28 -0.45 -2.51 8.18
C SER A 28 0.16 -2.61 6.81
N PHE A 29 1.31 -3.27 6.71
CA PHE A 29 1.87 -3.66 5.42
C PHE A 29 0.90 -4.61 4.72
N VAL A 30 0.47 -4.23 3.52
CA VAL A 30 -0.39 -5.05 2.65
C VAL A 30 0.44 -5.55 1.48
N ALA A 31 0.66 -6.86 1.43
CA ALA A 31 1.33 -7.51 0.31
C ALA A 31 0.52 -7.33 -0.99
N PRO A 32 1.16 -7.21 -2.17
CA PRO A 32 0.47 -6.96 -3.44
C PRO A 32 -0.63 -7.98 -3.78
N ASP A 33 -0.41 -9.26 -3.51
CA ASP A 33 -1.36 -10.36 -3.73
C ASP A 33 -2.59 -10.28 -2.80
N LYS A 34 -2.40 -9.75 -1.59
CA LYS A 34 -3.48 -9.59 -0.60
C LYS A 34 -4.25 -8.29 -0.77
N LEU A 35 -3.70 -7.31 -1.48
CA LEU A 35 -4.30 -5.99 -1.65
C LEU A 35 -5.74 -6.06 -2.13
N GLN A 36 -6.06 -6.96 -3.07
CA GLN A 36 -7.42 -7.09 -3.59
C GLN A 36 -8.44 -7.35 -2.47
N HIS A 37 -8.15 -8.26 -1.55
CA HIS A 37 -9.05 -8.62 -0.46
C HIS A 37 -9.28 -7.46 0.52
N PHE A 38 -8.20 -6.75 0.87
CA PHE A 38 -8.29 -5.59 1.78
C PHE A 38 -9.04 -4.41 1.16
N ILE A 39 -8.80 -4.13 -0.13
CA ILE A 39 -9.52 -3.09 -0.86
C ILE A 39 -11.04 -3.36 -0.85
N PHE A 40 -11.46 -4.61 -0.98
CA PHE A 40 -12.89 -4.96 -0.95
C PHE A 40 -13.50 -4.80 0.45
N LEU A 41 -12.80 -5.24 1.50
CA LEU A 41 -13.28 -5.06 2.88
C LEU A 41 -13.44 -3.57 3.24
N ASP A 42 -12.46 -2.74 2.90
CA ASP A 42 -12.54 -1.30 3.13
C ASP A 42 -13.67 -0.64 2.33
N GLU A 43 -13.99 -1.14 1.14
CA GLU A 43 -15.12 -0.67 0.34
C GLU A 43 -16.46 -0.94 1.03
N ASP A 44 -16.66 -2.14 1.58
CA ASP A 44 -17.88 -2.50 2.29
C ASP A 44 -18.01 -1.70 3.60
N VAL A 45 -16.90 -1.51 4.32
CA VAL A 45 -16.87 -0.69 5.55
C VAL A 45 -17.13 0.79 5.24
N ALA A 46 -16.46 1.37 4.24
CA ALA A 46 -16.65 2.77 3.85
C ALA A 46 -18.07 3.05 3.34
N LYS A 47 -18.73 2.04 2.73
CA LYS A 47 -20.13 2.12 2.32
C LYS A 47 -21.11 1.81 3.44
N SER A 48 -20.65 1.45 4.65
CA SER A 48 -21.48 1.21 5.82
C SER A 48 -21.54 2.43 6.75
N GLY A 49 -22.69 2.66 7.39
CA GLY A 49 -22.85 3.67 8.46
C GLY A 49 -22.79 5.15 8.03
N LEU A 50 -22.47 6.02 9.00
CA LEU A 50 -22.34 7.49 8.86
C LEU A 50 -21.23 7.91 7.88
N SER A 51 -20.32 7.00 7.53
CA SER A 51 -19.25 7.16 6.54
C SER A 51 -19.76 7.49 5.13
N LYS A 52 -21.02 7.17 4.81
CA LYS A 52 -21.68 7.60 3.55
C LYS A 52 -21.77 9.13 3.40
N LEU A 53 -21.73 9.88 4.50
CA LEU A 53 -21.88 11.34 4.51
C LEU A 53 -20.54 12.09 4.42
N LEU A 54 -19.41 11.40 4.57
CA LEU A 54 -18.08 11.98 4.50
C LEU A 54 -17.29 11.27 3.40
N PRO A 55 -16.90 11.96 2.32
CA PRO A 55 -16.10 11.37 1.25
C PRO A 55 -14.65 11.18 1.74
N SER A 56 -14.44 10.22 2.64
CA SER A 56 -13.10 9.72 2.93
C SER A 56 -12.68 8.84 1.77
N ALA A 57 -12.11 9.45 0.73
CA ALA A 57 -11.50 8.71 -0.36
C ALA A 57 -10.43 7.78 0.22
N ALA A 58 -10.59 6.48 0.00
CA ALA A 58 -9.55 5.49 0.31
C ALA A 58 -8.26 5.91 -0.39
N ALA A 59 -7.17 5.97 0.35
CA ALA A 59 -5.87 6.33 -0.17
C ALA A 59 -4.86 5.27 0.24
N PHE A 60 -4.14 4.77 -0.76
CA PHE A 60 -3.10 3.78 -0.62
C PHE A 60 -1.77 4.44 -0.90
N PHE A 61 -0.75 4.06 -0.14
CA PHE A 61 0.62 4.52 -0.34
C PHE A 61 1.48 3.32 -0.65
N ARG A 62 2.51 3.51 -1.46
CA ARG A 62 3.53 2.46 -1.62
C ARG A 62 4.29 2.32 -0.32
N SER A 63 4.63 1.09 0.00
CA SER A 63 5.35 0.81 1.23
C SER A 63 6.31 -0.36 1.05
N TYR A 64 7.34 -0.38 1.88
CA TYR A 64 8.48 -1.27 1.73
C TYR A 64 8.89 -1.83 3.09
N LEU A 65 8.95 -3.15 3.20
CA LEU A 65 9.26 -3.84 4.43
C LEU A 65 10.64 -4.50 4.34
N CYS A 66 11.53 -4.18 5.29
CA CYS A 66 12.72 -4.97 5.54
C CYS A 66 12.50 -5.83 6.77
N ARG A 67 12.28 -7.14 6.58
CA ARG A 67 12.10 -8.08 7.69
C ARG A 67 13.35 -8.27 8.54
N SER A 68 14.54 -8.17 7.95
CA SER A 68 15.81 -8.30 8.69
C SER A 68 16.08 -7.14 9.64
N CYS A 69 15.64 -5.92 9.31
CA CYS A 69 15.89 -4.73 10.12
C CYS A 69 14.66 -4.24 10.86
N GLU A 70 13.54 -4.96 10.75
CA GLU A 70 12.22 -4.54 11.24
C GLU A 70 11.89 -3.09 10.84
N LEU A 71 12.27 -2.73 9.60
CA LEU A 71 12.13 -1.38 9.07
C LEU A 71 10.95 -1.35 8.12
N TYR A 72 10.02 -0.43 8.38
CA TYR A 72 8.88 -0.16 7.51
C TYR A 72 8.98 1.26 6.93
N LEU A 73 8.99 1.37 5.61
CA LEU A 73 9.04 2.63 4.88
C LEU A 73 7.71 2.84 4.16
N ILE A 74 7.15 4.04 4.28
CA ILE A 74 5.94 4.45 3.55
C ILE A 74 6.31 5.64 2.69
N ASP A 75 6.03 5.54 1.40
CA ASP A 75 6.21 6.63 0.46
C ASP A 75 4.92 7.47 0.38
N TYR A 76 4.93 8.62 1.04
CA TYR A 76 3.83 9.59 1.03
C TYR A 76 3.88 10.56 -0.16
N SER A 77 4.84 10.44 -1.08
CA SER A 77 4.95 11.34 -2.24
C SER A 77 3.80 11.19 -3.23
N ALA A 78 3.13 10.03 -3.24
CA ALA A 78 1.98 9.75 -4.08
C ALA A 78 0.90 8.99 -3.30
N ALA A 79 -0.30 9.57 -3.22
CA ALA A 79 -1.50 8.86 -2.81
C ALA A 79 -2.13 8.18 -4.02
N LEU A 80 -2.27 6.87 -3.96
CA LEU A 80 -2.94 6.07 -4.98
C LEU A 80 -4.41 5.91 -4.61
N ASP A 81 -5.28 6.11 -5.59
CA ASP A 81 -6.65 5.63 -5.50
C ASP A 81 -6.69 4.10 -5.67
N ARG A 82 -7.90 3.54 -5.55
CA ARG A 82 -8.14 2.11 -5.68
C ARG A 82 -7.67 1.52 -7.01
N THR A 83 -7.98 2.18 -8.12
CA THR A 83 -7.67 1.69 -9.47
C THR A 83 -6.17 1.68 -9.68
N GLN A 84 -5.51 2.76 -9.27
CA GLN A 84 -4.06 2.92 -9.32
C GLN A 84 -3.35 1.88 -8.44
N ALA A 85 -3.82 1.65 -7.21
CA ALA A 85 -3.25 0.66 -6.31
C ALA A 85 -3.38 -0.77 -6.86
N LYS A 86 -4.55 -1.13 -7.42
CA LYS A 86 -4.75 -2.44 -8.08
C LYS A 86 -3.83 -2.62 -9.29
N GLN A 87 -3.67 -1.60 -10.12
CA GLN A 87 -2.78 -1.66 -11.27
C GLN A 87 -1.33 -1.82 -10.84
N ALA A 88 -0.88 -1.04 -9.84
CA ALA A 88 0.46 -1.15 -9.28
C ALA A 88 0.73 -2.54 -8.70
N ALA A 89 -0.23 -3.12 -7.96
CA ALA A 89 -0.08 -4.45 -7.39
C ALA A 89 0.11 -5.53 -8.47
N ARG A 90 -0.66 -5.47 -9.57
CA ARG A 90 -0.51 -6.39 -10.70
C ARG A 90 0.88 -6.30 -11.35
N SER A 91 1.40 -5.09 -11.51
CA SER A 91 2.74 -4.87 -12.04
C SER A 91 3.83 -5.43 -11.13
N MET A 92 3.63 -5.39 -9.81
CA MET A 92 4.58 -5.94 -8.83
C MET A 92 4.58 -7.48 -8.82
N THR A 93 3.44 -8.12 -9.05
CA THR A 93 3.32 -9.59 -9.06
C THR A 93 3.74 -10.23 -10.39
N ALA A 94 3.59 -9.52 -11.51
CA ALA A 94 3.88 -10.04 -12.85
C ALA A 94 5.38 -10.16 -13.19
N GLY A 95 6.27 -9.63 -12.33
CA GLY A 95 7.73 -9.67 -12.50
C GLY A 95 8.45 -10.72 -11.63
N THR A 96 7.69 -11.65 -11.04
CA THR A 96 8.21 -12.78 -10.24
C THR A 96 8.04 -14.07 -11.02
#